data_AF-A0A2S7FCB4-F1
#
_entry.id   AF-A0A2S7FCB4-F1
#
_cell.length_a   1.000
_cell.length_b   1.000
_cell.length_c   1.000
_cell.angle_alpha   90.00
_cell.angle_beta   90.00
_cell.angle_gamma   90.00
#
_symmetry.space_group_name_H-M   'P 1'
#
loop_
_entity.id
_entity.type
_entity.pdbx_description
1 polymer ?
#
loop_
_entity_poly.entity_id
_entity_poly.type
_entity_poly.pdbx_seq_one_letter_code
_entity_poly.pdbx_strand_id
1 'polypeptide(L)' 'MNEEIVYVCTLCKIKEAIPKEVVEYFDEMDQSNIDEPPCFSCEKCGGVMRPQEYQGVYGKTYKS' A
#
# COMPACT_ATOMS: atom_id res chain seq x y z
N MET A 1 -0.15 -17.07 7.97
CA MET A 1 -0.61 -15.85 8.66
C MET A 1 -0.93 -14.87 7.55
N ASN A 2 -2.19 -14.46 7.41
CA ASN A 2 -2.58 -13.52 6.37
C ASN A 2 -2.30 -12.13 6.93
N GLU A 3 -1.13 -11.60 6.63
CA GLU A 3 -0.80 -10.21 6.96
C GLU A 3 -1.58 -9.31 6.00
N GLU A 4 -2.32 -8.35 6.55
CA GLU A 4 -3.11 -7.39 5.79
C GLU A 4 -2.57 -5.99 6.10
N ILE A 5 -2.33 -5.21 5.05
CA ILE A 5 -1.85 -3.84 5.15
C ILE A 5 -3.05 -2.91 5.08
N VAL A 6 -3.20 -2.06 6.09
CA VAL A 6 -4.27 -1.06 6.10
C VAL A 6 -3.85 0.13 5.24
N TYR A 7 -4.56 0.31 4.15
CA TYR A 7 -4.46 1.44 3.26
C TYR A 7 -5.47 2.51 3.64
N VAL A 8 -5.03 3.75 3.69
CA VAL A 8 -5.87 4.90 4.03
C VAL A 8 -5.91 5.83 2.83
N CYS A 9 -7.12 6.15 2.37
CA CYS A 9 -7.29 7.15 1.32
C CYS A 9 -6.89 8.53 1.85
N THR A 10 -6.03 9.22 1.10
CA THR A 10 -5.57 10.57 1.46
C THR A 10 -6.70 11.60 1.42
N LEU A 11 -7.71 11.41 0.55
CA LEU A 11 -8.85 12.30 0.36
C LEU A 11 -10.00 12.03 1.34
N CYS A 12 -10.63 10.84 1.26
CA CYS A 12 -11.84 10.53 2.03
C CYS A 12 -11.56 9.83 3.37
N LYS A 13 -10.29 9.51 3.67
CA LYS A 13 -9.86 8.82 4.89
C LYS A 13 -10.48 7.43 5.12
N ILE A 14 -11.05 6.83 4.08
CA ILE A 14 -11.50 5.43 4.16
C ILE A 14 -10.30 4.51 4.34
N LYS A 15 -10.51 3.45 5.12
CA LYS A 15 -9.51 2.42 5.40
C LYS A 15 -9.88 1.15 4.65
N GLU A 16 -8.94 0.59 3.90
CA GLU A 16 -9.10 -0.66 3.19
C GLU A 16 -7.97 -1.60 3.62
N ALA A 17 -8.31 -2.85 3.92
CA ALA A 17 -7.33 -3.87 4.24
C ALA A 17 -6.96 -4.59 2.95
N ILE A 18 -5.70 -4.44 2.54
CA ILE A 18 -5.18 -5.09 1.32
C ILE A 18 -4.25 -6.22 1.74
N PRO A 19 -4.40 -7.43 1.17
CA PRO A 19 -3.52 -8.55 1.50
C PRO A 19 -2.06 -8.19 1.21
N LYS A 20 -1.17 -8.46 2.17
CA LYS A 20 0.27 -8.19 2.02
C LYS A 20 0.84 -8.89 0.78
N GLU A 21 0.38 -10.10 0.46
CA GLU A 21 0.80 -10.82 -0.77
C GLU A 21 0.56 -10.00 -2.05
N VAL A 22 -0.55 -9.26 -2.11
CA VAL A 22 -0.89 -8.41 -3.26
C VAL A 22 0.04 -7.20 -3.25
N VAL A 23 0.22 -6.56 -2.10
CA VAL A 23 1.12 -5.41 -1.97
C VAL A 23 2.55 -5.80 -2.36
N GLU A 24 3.07 -6.92 -1.85
CA GLU A 24 4.41 -7.44 -2.18
C GLU A 24 4.53 -7.79 -3.66
N TYR A 25 3.51 -8.41 -4.26
CA TYR A 25 3.49 -8.70 -5.69
C TYR A 25 3.58 -7.42 -6.53
N PHE A 26 2.86 -6.36 -6.15
CA PHE A 26 2.96 -5.06 -6.82
C PHE A 26 4.29 -4.35 -6.53
N ASP A 27 4.85 -4.45 -5.31
CA ASP A 27 6.15 -3.90 -4.91
C ASP A 27 7.30 -4.53 -5.69
N GLU A 28 7.25 -5.85 -5.96
CA GLU A 28 8.25 -6.56 -6.77
C GLU A 28 8.14 -6.23 -8.27
N MET A 29 6.92 -5.94 -8.75
CA MET A 29 6.65 -5.61 -10.16
C MET A 29 6.96 -4.14 -10.46
N ASP A 30 6.67 -3.22 -9.53
CA ASP A 30 6.95 -1.79 -9.65
C ASP A 30 8.38 -1.48 -9.19
N GLN A 31 9.36 -1.97 -9.95
CA GLN A 31 10.78 -1.70 -9.69
C GLN A 31 11.20 -0.27 -10.08
N SER A 32 10.26 0.57 -10.52
CA SER A 32 10.55 1.95 -10.89
C SER A 32 10.84 2.83 -9.67
N ASN A 33 10.29 2.50 -8.50
CA ASN A 33 10.60 3.19 -7.25
C ASN A 33 10.62 2.23 -6.06
N ILE A 34 11.78 1.63 -5.81
CA ILE A 34 12.10 0.86 -4.59
C ILE A 34 12.01 1.73 -3.32
N ASP A 35 11.79 3.04 -3.45
CA ASP A 35 11.64 4.02 -2.37
C ASP A 35 10.20 4.46 -2.11
N GLU A 36 9.22 4.00 -2.88
CA GLU A 36 7.81 4.29 -2.59
C GLU A 36 6.96 3.02 -2.55
N PRO A 37 6.03 2.91 -1.58
CA PRO A 37 5.16 1.76 -1.51
C PRO A 37 4.10 1.80 -2.63
N PRO A 38 3.51 0.65 -2.98
CA PRO A 38 2.42 0.59 -3.95
C PRO A 38 1.27 1.49 -3.52
N CYS A 39 0.82 2.36 -4.42
CA CYS A 39 -0.31 3.25 -4.19
C CYS A 39 -1.57 2.68 -4.88
N PHE A 40 -2.68 2.62 -4.16
CA PHE A 40 -3.95 2.12 -4.70
C PHE A 40 -4.94 3.25 -4.97
N SER A 41 -5.88 3.00 -5.88
CA SER A 41 -6.96 3.93 -6.20
C SER A 41 -8.15 3.63 -5.30
N CYS A 42 -8.63 4.63 -4.55
CA CYS A 42 -9.81 4.49 -3.71
C CYS A 42 -11.06 4.31 -4.56
N GLU A 43 -11.80 3.22 -4.36
CA GLU A 43 -13.04 2.95 -5.12
C GLU A 43 -14.15 3.97 -4.85
N LYS A 44 -14.14 4.62 -3.67
CA LYS A 44 -15.15 5.60 -3.27
C LYS A 44 -15.00 6.97 -3.93
N CYS A 45 -13.76 7.46 -4.06
CA CYS A 45 -13.51 8.84 -4.50
C CYS A 45 -12.46 8.98 -5.61
N GLY A 46 -11.85 7.88 -6.06
CA GLY A 46 -10.74 7.90 -7.01
C GLY A 46 -9.44 8.49 -6.45
N GLY A 47 -9.39 8.74 -5.14
CA GLY A 47 -8.20 9.30 -4.48
C GLY A 47 -7.09 8.29 -4.28
N VAL A 48 -5.86 8.77 -4.09
CA VAL A 48 -4.71 7.91 -3.80
C VAL A 48 -4.80 7.37 -2.37
N MET A 49 -4.64 6.06 -2.23
CA MET A 49 -4.52 5.36 -0.96
C MET A 49 -3.07 5.01 -0.69
N ARG A 50 -2.64 5.26 0.55
CA ARG A 50 -1.29 4.94 1.03
C ARG A 50 -1.36 3.99 2.21
N PRO A 51 -0.38 3.08 2.38
CA PRO A 51 -0.36 2.19 3.53
C PRO A 51 -0.09 2.99 4.79
N GLN A 52 -0.77 2.65 5.88
CA GLN A 52 -0.53 3.26 7.19
C GLN A 52 0.83 2.80 7.76
N GLU A 53 1.11 1.50 7.65
CA GLU A 53 2.40 0.90 8.00
C GLU A 53 2.61 -0.32 7.09
N TYR A 54 3.69 -0.31 6.31
CA TYR A 54 4.05 -1.41 5.42
C TYR A 54 5.56 -1.62 5.45
N GLN A 55 5.99 -2.88 5.53
CA GLN A 55 7.37 -3.26 5.33
C GLN A 55 7.49 -3.90 3.94
N GLY A 56 8.12 -3.18 3.01
CA GLY A 56 8.40 -3.62 1.65
C GLY A 56 9.26 -4.87 1.60
N VAL A 57 9.19 -5.57 0.47
CA VAL A 57 9.91 -6.83 0.22
C VAL A 57 11.42 -6.62 0.33
N TYR A 58 11.89 -5.43 -0.02
CA TYR A 58 13.29 -5.01 0.06
C TYR A 58 13.75 -4.59 1.47
N GLY A 59 12.93 -4.81 2.50
CA GLY A 59 13.27 -4.51 3.90
C GLY A 59 13.12 -3.03 4.27
N LYS A 60 12.46 -2.22 3.44
CA LYS A 60 12.14 -0.83 3.76
C LYS A 60 10.82 -0.72 4.48
N THR A 61 10.77 0.11 5.52
CA THR A 61 9.53 0.40 6.24
C THR A 61 8.98 1.73 5.77
N TYR A 62 7.77 1.70 5.24
CA TYR A 62 7.00 2.86 4.83
C TYR A 62 5.97 3.17 5.92
N LYS A 63 5.99 4.41 6.40
CA LYS A 63 5.00 4.95 7.33
C LYS A 63 4.53 6.31 6.81
N SER A 64 3.21 6.49 6.72
CA SER A 64 2.59 7.74 6.29
C SER A 64 2.17 8.63 7.46
#